data_AF-A0AA35RSI0-F1
#
_entry.id   AF-A0AA35RSI0-F1
#
_cell.length_a   1.000
_cell.length_b   1.000
_cell.length_c   1.000
_cell.angle_alpha   90.00
_cell.angle_beta   90.00
_cell.angle_gamma   90.00
#
_symmetry.space_group_name_H-M   'P 1'
#
loop_
_entity.id
_entity.type
_entity.pdbx_description
1 polymer ?
#
loop_
_entity_poly.entity_id
_entity_poly.type
_entity_poly.pdbx_seq_one_letter_code
_entity_poly.pdbx_strand_id
1 'polypeptide(L)'
;MVLAVGLACGGGADESDTRGTLYLVDQDWNGQLVTTAVAQILLEQEMDHTVATKFAPADSAPLFIGLERGDFHFACCNWPSYSAALLDEYVNAEDAKVERMGPVGITGETGWYVPSYVINGDSERGIDAVAPDLRSVSDLNQYKSVFATSDTGAQGRLLEFTAAWDTKPEERLEAFGADYQVVFAGSEGAGLAQVDAAFQRGEPVLTYLWEPHWAHAKYNLVQIEMPEWTSDCYPGGSDYNCGFPSDVVAKLAWPGLKDEFPEAYEFLSRFQMTNDQQNEIVLNLTENDLT
;
A
#
# COMPACT_ATOMS: atom_id res chain seq x y z
N MET A 1 -52.33 -56.81 -5.47
CA MET A 1 -52.49 -55.95 -6.65
C MET A 1 -52.84 -54.56 -6.16
N VAL A 2 -51.96 -53.58 -6.40
CA VAL A 2 -52.23 -52.12 -6.51
C VAL A 2 -52.59 -51.42 -5.17
N LEU A 3 -52.00 -50.29 -4.74
CA LEU A 3 -50.94 -49.40 -5.23
C LEU A 3 -50.48 -48.61 -3.98
N ALA A 4 -49.18 -48.43 -3.79
CA ALA A 4 -48.66 -47.43 -2.87
C ALA A 4 -48.63 -46.07 -3.58
N VAL A 5 -49.18 -45.03 -2.96
CA VAL A 5 -49.00 -43.63 -3.39
C VAL A 5 -48.57 -42.85 -2.17
N GLY A 6 -47.33 -42.35 -2.23
CA GLY A 6 -46.69 -41.57 -1.18
C GLY A 6 -47.20 -40.13 -1.15
N LEU A 7 -47.26 -39.58 0.06
CA LEU A 7 -47.30 -38.14 0.31
C LEU A 7 -45.88 -37.75 0.71
N ALA A 8 -45.10 -37.27 -0.25
CA ALA A 8 -43.81 -36.66 0.01
C ALA A 8 -44.04 -35.26 0.57
N CYS A 9 -43.49 -34.99 1.76
CA CYS A 9 -43.41 -33.66 2.33
C CYS A 9 -42.64 -32.75 1.36
N GLY A 10 -43.31 -31.72 0.84
CA GLY A 10 -42.65 -30.58 0.22
C GLY A 10 -41.95 -29.76 1.29
N GLY A 11 -40.77 -30.20 1.71
CA GLY A 11 -39.78 -29.30 2.28
C GLY A 11 -39.19 -28.52 1.12
N GLY A 12 -39.56 -27.23 1.02
CA GLY A 12 -38.73 -26.27 0.31
C GLY A 12 -37.40 -26.24 1.06
N ALA A 13 -36.42 -26.96 0.53
CA ALA A 13 -35.04 -26.66 0.84
C ALA A 13 -34.80 -25.27 0.25
N ASP A 14 -34.53 -24.29 1.11
CA ASP A 14 -33.81 -23.10 0.67
C ASP A 14 -32.60 -23.58 -0.14
N GLU A 15 -32.62 -23.30 -1.44
CA GLU A 15 -31.39 -23.14 -2.19
C GLU A 15 -30.70 -21.92 -1.59
N SER A 16 -30.04 -22.10 -0.45
CA SER A 16 -29.00 -21.18 -0.01
C SER A 16 -27.91 -21.24 -1.07
N ASP A 17 -27.98 -20.27 -1.96
CA ASP A 17 -27.19 -20.06 -3.16
C ASP A 17 -25.69 -20.30 -2.90
N THR A 18 -25.15 -21.38 -3.45
CA THR A 18 -23.72 -21.67 -3.42
C THR A 18 -22.94 -20.87 -4.47
N ARG A 19 -23.44 -19.72 -4.96
CA ARG A 19 -22.63 -18.64 -5.59
C ARG A 19 -21.82 -17.86 -4.51
N GLY A 20 -21.35 -18.59 -3.51
CA GLY A 20 -21.68 -18.30 -2.10
C GLY A 20 -20.65 -17.61 -1.22
N THR A 21 -19.64 -16.92 -1.76
CA THR A 21 -18.74 -16.09 -0.93
C THR A 21 -18.08 -15.01 -1.79
N LEU A 22 -18.20 -13.75 -1.41
CA LEU A 22 -17.48 -12.64 -2.01
C LEU A 22 -16.06 -12.59 -1.43
N TYR A 23 -15.03 -12.73 -2.26
CA TYR A 23 -13.64 -12.65 -1.81
C TYR A 23 -13.06 -11.26 -2.03
N LEU A 24 -12.75 -10.56 -0.93
CA LEU A 24 -11.96 -9.32 -0.99
C LEU A 24 -10.47 -9.66 -0.82
N VAL A 25 -9.60 -8.76 -1.28
CA VAL A 25 -8.15 -8.92 -1.14
C VAL A 25 -7.67 -8.21 0.10
N ASP A 26 -6.82 -8.88 0.89
CA ASP A 26 -5.91 -8.27 1.87
C ASP A 26 -4.50 -8.18 1.25
N GLN A 27 -3.83 -7.04 1.46
CA GLN A 27 -2.48 -6.75 0.97
C GLN A 27 -1.49 -6.62 2.12
N ASP A 28 -0.24 -6.35 1.80
CA ASP A 28 0.91 -6.33 2.71
C ASP A 28 1.19 -4.97 3.34
N TRP A 29 0.19 -4.08 3.41
CA TRP A 29 0.28 -2.80 4.11
C TRP A 29 -1.01 -2.41 4.86
N ASN A 30 -0.84 -1.73 6.01
CA ASN A 30 -1.86 -1.56 7.03
C ASN A 30 -3.09 -0.77 6.58
N GLY A 31 -2.88 0.32 5.84
CA GLY A 31 -4.00 1.15 5.39
C GLY A 31 -4.95 0.36 4.49
N GLN A 32 -4.44 -0.54 3.66
CA GLN A 32 -5.27 -1.38 2.83
C GLN A 32 -6.13 -2.35 3.65
N LEU A 33 -5.55 -2.97 4.68
CA LEU A 33 -6.28 -3.88 5.56
C LEU A 33 -7.46 -3.17 6.22
N VAL A 34 -7.27 -1.92 6.66
CA VAL A 34 -8.35 -1.08 7.19
C VAL A 34 -9.44 -0.84 6.15
N THR A 35 -9.05 -0.41 4.93
CA THR A 35 -10.01 -0.13 3.85
C THR A 35 -10.84 -1.37 3.50
N THR A 36 -10.18 -2.53 3.36
CA THR A 36 -10.83 -3.80 3.05
C THR A 36 -11.74 -4.25 4.18
N ALA A 37 -11.30 -4.13 5.43
CA ALA A 37 -12.12 -4.48 6.59
C ALA A 37 -13.39 -3.64 6.68
N VAL A 38 -13.31 -2.32 6.42
CA VAL A 38 -14.49 -1.45 6.39
C VAL A 38 -15.45 -1.88 5.27
N ALA A 39 -14.95 -2.16 4.07
CA ALA A 39 -15.78 -2.64 2.97
C ALA A 39 -16.44 -3.98 3.32
N GLN A 40 -15.70 -4.93 3.90
CA GLN A 40 -16.21 -6.22 4.36
C GLN A 40 -17.33 -6.03 5.39
N ILE A 41 -17.12 -5.22 6.42
CA ILE A 41 -18.11 -4.96 7.48
C ILE A 41 -19.42 -4.43 6.89
N LEU A 42 -19.35 -3.49 5.94
CA LEU A 42 -20.55 -2.92 5.31
C LEU A 42 -21.27 -3.96 4.44
N LEU A 43 -20.53 -4.76 3.68
CA LEU A 43 -21.09 -5.84 2.87
C LEU A 43 -21.78 -6.91 3.72
N GLU A 44 -21.18 -7.29 4.86
CA GLU A 44 -21.72 -8.31 5.75
C GLU A 44 -22.89 -7.79 6.59
N GLN A 45 -22.75 -6.62 7.22
CA GLN A 45 -23.70 -6.14 8.23
C GLN A 45 -24.86 -5.33 7.65
N GLU A 46 -24.65 -4.65 6.53
CA GLU A 46 -25.66 -3.76 5.93
C GLU A 46 -26.27 -4.34 4.64
N MET A 47 -25.67 -5.38 4.07
CA MET A 47 -26.07 -5.95 2.77
C MET A 47 -26.19 -7.48 2.75
N ASP A 48 -26.04 -8.14 3.91
CA ASP A 48 -26.22 -9.59 4.07
C ASP A 48 -25.35 -10.47 3.13
N HIS A 49 -24.19 -9.96 2.68
CA HIS A 49 -23.24 -10.76 1.89
C HIS A 49 -22.36 -11.63 2.78
N THR A 50 -22.13 -12.88 2.37
CA THR A 50 -21.04 -13.70 2.93
C THR A 50 -19.72 -13.26 2.31
N VAL A 51 -18.80 -12.73 3.11
CA VAL A 51 -17.51 -12.22 2.65
C VAL A 51 -16.36 -13.01 3.28
N ALA A 52 -15.27 -13.18 2.54
CA ALA A 52 -14.01 -13.69 3.05
C ALA A 52 -12.85 -12.90 2.44
N THR A 53 -11.71 -12.85 3.13
CA THR A 53 -10.50 -12.23 2.57
C THR A 53 -9.50 -13.27 2.07
N LYS A 54 -8.74 -12.90 1.05
CA LYS A 54 -7.57 -13.64 0.55
C LYS A 54 -6.39 -12.70 0.44
N PHE A 55 -5.22 -13.18 0.82
CA PHE A 55 -4.00 -12.40 0.69
C PHE A 55 -3.46 -12.39 -0.75
N ALA A 56 -3.09 -11.22 -1.24
CA ALA A 56 -2.22 -11.05 -2.39
C ALA A 56 -1.30 -9.83 -2.16
N PRO A 57 0.02 -9.90 -2.46
CA PRO A 57 0.89 -8.74 -2.29
C PRO A 57 0.40 -7.53 -3.10
N ALA A 58 0.57 -6.34 -2.56
CA ALA A 58 0.15 -5.12 -3.24
C ALA A 58 0.79 -4.98 -4.61
N ASP A 59 0.01 -4.49 -5.57
CA ASP A 59 0.53 -4.04 -6.88
C ASP A 59 1.35 -5.09 -7.65
N SER A 60 1.06 -6.38 -7.40
CA SER A 60 1.89 -7.51 -7.81
C SER A 60 1.22 -8.41 -8.86
N ALA A 61 2.00 -9.16 -9.65
CA ALA A 61 1.44 -10.09 -10.63
C ALA A 61 0.43 -11.11 -10.03
N PRO A 62 0.67 -11.71 -8.84
CA PRO A 62 -0.35 -12.55 -8.18
C PRO A 62 -1.70 -11.88 -7.96
N LEU A 63 -1.72 -10.58 -7.62
CA LEU A 63 -2.96 -9.80 -7.48
C LEU A 63 -3.73 -9.77 -8.80
N PHE A 64 -3.07 -9.35 -9.88
CA PHE A 64 -3.73 -9.21 -11.18
C PHE A 64 -4.18 -10.55 -11.77
N ILE A 65 -3.36 -11.60 -11.64
CA ILE A 65 -3.72 -12.96 -12.09
C ILE A 65 -4.93 -13.50 -11.31
N GLY A 66 -4.99 -13.27 -10.00
CA GLY A 66 -6.12 -13.72 -9.18
C GLY A 66 -7.42 -12.96 -9.50
N LEU A 67 -7.32 -11.65 -9.75
CA LEU A 67 -8.47 -10.85 -10.22
C LEU A 67 -8.93 -11.29 -11.60
N GLU A 68 -8.03 -11.53 -12.57
CA GLU A 68 -8.37 -12.04 -13.91
C GLU A 68 -9.17 -13.34 -13.82
N ARG A 69 -8.75 -14.25 -12.94
CA ARG A 69 -9.34 -15.60 -12.80
C ARG A 69 -10.61 -15.63 -11.95
N GLY A 70 -10.92 -14.56 -11.23
CA GLY A 70 -11.98 -14.56 -10.22
C GLY A 70 -11.62 -15.38 -8.97
N ASP A 71 -10.33 -15.62 -8.71
CA ASP A 71 -9.89 -16.25 -7.46
C ASP A 71 -10.19 -15.33 -6.26
N PHE A 72 -10.20 -14.02 -6.49
CA PHE A 72 -10.78 -13.00 -5.62
C PHE A 72 -11.41 -11.90 -6.47
N HIS A 73 -12.36 -11.17 -5.90
CA HIS A 73 -13.29 -10.35 -6.69
C HIS A 73 -13.02 -8.86 -6.62
N PHE A 74 -12.43 -8.35 -5.53
CA PHE A 74 -12.19 -6.93 -5.33
C PHE A 74 -10.92 -6.66 -4.53
N ALA A 75 -10.12 -5.71 -5.01
CA ALA A 75 -9.00 -5.13 -4.29
C ALA A 75 -9.21 -3.62 -4.19
N CYS A 76 -9.24 -3.07 -2.98
CA CYS A 76 -9.56 -1.66 -2.80
C CYS A 76 -8.48 -0.72 -3.34
N CYS A 77 -7.22 -1.15 -3.27
CA CYS A 77 -6.13 -0.20 -3.15
C CYS A 77 -4.95 -0.62 -4.02
N ASN A 78 -5.05 -0.32 -5.31
CA ASN A 78 -3.96 -0.37 -6.25
C ASN A 78 -3.28 1.01 -6.31
N TRP A 79 -1.97 1.05 -6.08
CA TRP A 79 -1.13 2.23 -6.30
C TRP A 79 -0.61 2.18 -7.75
N PRO A 80 -1.12 3.02 -8.66
CA PRO A 80 -0.82 2.88 -10.08
C PRO A 80 0.66 2.96 -10.40
N SER A 81 1.42 3.79 -9.67
CA SER A 81 2.83 3.98 -9.97
C SER A 81 3.69 2.74 -9.70
N TYR A 82 3.29 1.87 -8.77
CA TYR A 82 4.03 0.64 -8.44
C TYR A 82 3.67 -0.55 -9.33
N SER A 83 2.66 -0.40 -10.20
CA SER A 83 2.13 -1.48 -11.03
C SER A 83 1.84 -1.06 -12.47
N ALA A 84 2.46 0.02 -12.96
CA ALA A 84 2.15 0.58 -14.28
C ALA A 84 2.17 -0.46 -15.41
N ALA A 85 3.19 -1.32 -15.45
CA ALA A 85 3.29 -2.39 -16.44
C ALA A 85 2.16 -3.43 -16.33
N LEU A 86 1.70 -3.73 -15.11
CA LEU A 86 0.59 -4.66 -14.88
C LEU A 86 -0.76 -4.00 -15.22
N LEU A 87 -0.92 -2.71 -14.96
CA LEU A 87 -2.09 -1.96 -15.41
C LEU A 87 -2.18 -1.95 -16.93
N ASP A 88 -1.07 -1.77 -17.64
CA ASP A 88 -1.05 -1.84 -19.10
C ASP A 88 -1.45 -3.22 -19.64
N GLU A 89 -0.96 -4.29 -19.01
CA GLU A 89 -1.27 -5.67 -19.43
C GLU A 89 -2.71 -6.11 -19.09
N TYR A 90 -3.20 -5.77 -17.89
CA TYR A 90 -4.45 -6.35 -17.36
C TYR A 90 -5.65 -5.41 -17.41
N VAL A 91 -5.43 -4.09 -17.41
CA VAL A 91 -6.50 -3.09 -17.30
C VAL A 91 -6.65 -2.26 -18.57
N ASN A 92 -5.54 -1.78 -19.14
CA ASN A 92 -5.57 -0.86 -20.28
C ASN A 92 -5.54 -1.58 -21.65
N ALA A 93 -5.34 -2.90 -21.66
CA ALA A 93 -5.38 -3.72 -22.88
C ALA A 93 -6.78 -3.70 -23.54
N GLU A 94 -6.84 -3.90 -24.86
CA GLU A 94 -8.12 -3.97 -25.59
C GLU A 94 -9.02 -5.10 -25.07
N ASP A 95 -8.42 -6.21 -24.64
CA ASP A 95 -9.04 -7.36 -23.99
C ASP A 95 -8.86 -7.32 -22.47
N ALA A 96 -9.16 -6.17 -21.85
CA ALA A 96 -9.01 -5.95 -20.40
C ALA A 96 -9.50 -7.15 -19.56
N LYS A 97 -8.59 -7.63 -18.71
CA LYS A 97 -8.73 -8.82 -17.87
C LYS A 97 -9.16 -8.50 -16.45
N VAL A 98 -8.93 -7.25 -16.03
CA VAL A 98 -9.25 -6.72 -14.71
C VAL A 98 -9.95 -5.38 -14.91
N GLU A 99 -11.03 -5.16 -14.17
CA GLU A 99 -11.77 -3.90 -14.21
C GLU A 99 -11.17 -2.90 -13.21
N ARG A 100 -10.93 -1.66 -13.66
CA ARG A 100 -10.61 -0.53 -12.77
C ARG A 100 -11.88 0.26 -12.45
N MET A 101 -12.34 0.18 -11.20
CA MET A 101 -13.62 0.75 -10.74
C MET A 101 -13.52 2.22 -10.33
N GLY A 102 -12.42 2.90 -10.66
CA GLY A 102 -12.15 4.29 -10.27
C GLY A 102 -11.47 4.42 -8.90
N PRO A 103 -11.42 5.65 -8.34
CA PRO A 103 -10.65 5.94 -7.14
C PRO A 103 -11.30 5.38 -5.88
N VAL A 104 -10.47 4.95 -4.93
CA VAL A 104 -10.90 4.58 -3.58
C VAL A 104 -11.09 5.80 -2.67
N GLY A 105 -10.68 6.99 -3.11
CA GLY A 105 -10.75 8.22 -2.30
C GLY A 105 -9.46 8.57 -1.55
N ILE A 106 -8.41 7.76 -1.75
CA ILE A 106 -7.06 8.00 -1.21
C ILE A 106 -6.18 8.56 -2.32
N THR A 107 -5.49 9.67 -2.03
CA THR A 107 -4.38 10.17 -2.84
C THR A 107 -3.08 9.96 -2.08
N GLY A 108 -2.13 9.31 -2.74
CA GLY A 108 -0.85 8.90 -2.21
C GLY A 108 0.29 9.77 -2.70
N GLU A 109 1.17 10.19 -1.79
CA GLU A 109 2.43 10.86 -2.12
C GLU A 109 3.58 10.03 -1.56
N THR A 110 4.60 9.75 -2.36
CA THR A 110 5.73 8.90 -1.95
C THR A 110 7.00 9.72 -1.83
N GLY A 111 7.88 9.36 -0.89
CA GLY A 111 9.16 10.04 -0.74
C GLY A 111 10.16 9.33 0.15
N TRP A 112 11.31 9.97 0.31
CA TRP A 112 12.29 9.63 1.34
C TRP A 112 12.21 10.65 2.47
N TYR A 113 12.38 10.17 3.69
CA TYR A 113 12.11 10.93 4.90
C TYR A 113 13.19 10.68 5.95
N VAL A 114 13.39 11.69 6.80
CA VAL A 114 14.17 11.59 8.03
C VAL A 114 13.33 12.12 9.20
N PRO A 115 13.47 11.60 10.43
CA PRO A 115 12.89 12.26 11.60
C PRO A 115 13.43 13.68 11.77
N SER A 116 12.59 14.62 12.17
CA SER A 116 12.97 16.05 12.25
C SER A 116 14.21 16.32 13.09
N TYR A 117 14.46 15.51 14.14
CA TYR A 117 15.62 15.68 15.03
C TYR A 117 16.95 15.48 14.31
N VAL A 118 16.97 14.77 13.18
CA VAL A 118 18.18 14.59 12.36
C VAL A 118 18.66 15.95 11.83
N ILE A 119 17.73 16.81 11.44
CA ILE A 119 17.99 18.15 10.89
C ILE A 119 18.01 19.22 11.98
N ASN A 120 17.03 19.20 12.89
CA ASN A 120 16.79 20.29 13.83
C ASN A 120 17.35 20.03 15.24
N GLY A 121 17.78 18.79 15.52
CA GLY A 121 18.00 18.33 16.89
C GLY A 121 16.69 18.18 17.66
N ASP A 122 16.81 17.73 18.90
CA ASP A 122 15.72 17.66 19.88
C ASP A 122 16.31 17.95 21.26
N SER A 123 16.16 19.19 21.73
CA SER A 123 16.70 19.61 23.02
C SER A 123 16.01 18.96 24.21
N GLU A 124 14.74 18.55 24.07
CA GLU A 124 14.00 17.87 25.15
C GLU A 124 14.53 16.46 25.36
N ARG A 125 14.97 15.81 24.28
CA ARG A 125 15.58 14.48 24.29
C ARG A 125 17.11 14.50 24.38
N GLY A 126 17.73 15.67 24.35
CA GLY A 126 19.19 15.83 24.38
C GLY A 126 19.89 15.34 23.10
N ILE A 127 19.23 15.45 21.96
CA ILE A 127 19.74 15.04 20.64
C ILE A 127 20.24 16.28 19.89
N ASP A 128 21.51 16.28 19.49
CA ASP A 128 22.05 17.31 18.62
C ASP A 128 21.66 17.07 17.15
N ALA A 129 21.53 18.13 16.37
CA ALA A 129 21.35 18.03 14.92
C ALA A 129 22.60 17.41 14.27
N VAL A 130 22.44 16.27 13.60
CA VAL A 130 23.54 15.55 12.94
C VAL A 130 23.62 15.82 11.43
N ALA A 131 22.54 16.34 10.84
CA ALA A 131 22.50 16.75 9.43
C ALA A 131 21.71 18.07 9.24
N PRO A 132 22.17 19.19 9.82
CA PRO A 132 21.41 20.44 9.87
C PRO A 132 21.12 21.08 8.51
N ASP A 133 21.95 20.82 7.49
CA ASP A 133 21.77 21.35 6.13
C ASP A 133 21.19 20.32 5.15
N LEU A 134 20.80 19.13 5.61
CA LEU A 134 20.14 18.12 4.76
C LEU A 134 18.73 18.61 4.39
N ARG A 135 18.50 18.92 3.11
CA ARG A 135 17.18 19.31 2.59
C ARG A 135 16.75 18.46 1.41
N SER A 136 17.68 18.14 0.53
CA SER A 136 17.39 17.54 -0.76
C SER A 136 18.28 16.33 -1.04
N VAL A 137 17.92 15.56 -2.07
CA VAL A 137 18.73 14.43 -2.54
C VAL A 137 20.17 14.83 -2.92
N SER A 138 20.41 16.08 -3.32
CA SER A 138 21.77 16.56 -3.62
C SER A 138 22.66 16.72 -2.38
N ASP A 139 22.09 16.80 -1.19
CA ASP A 139 22.83 16.95 0.07
C ASP A 139 23.22 15.59 0.67
N LEU A 140 22.58 14.49 0.24
CA LEU A 140 22.72 13.16 0.84
C LEU A 140 24.17 12.71 0.98
N ASN A 141 25.01 12.93 -0.03
CA ASN A 141 26.41 12.51 -0.01
C ASN A 141 27.25 13.22 1.06
N GLN A 142 26.85 14.42 1.49
CA GLN A 142 27.53 15.13 2.58
C GLN A 142 27.31 14.42 3.92
N TYR A 143 26.21 13.68 4.05
CA TYR A 143 25.77 13.02 5.28
C TYR A 143 25.79 11.49 5.20
N LYS A 144 26.39 10.89 4.16
CA LYS A 144 26.39 9.42 4.01
C LYS A 144 26.93 8.67 5.23
N SER A 145 27.95 9.22 5.91
CA SER A 145 28.52 8.62 7.12
C SER A 145 27.60 8.73 8.33
N VAL A 146 26.67 9.68 8.34
CA VAL A 146 25.63 9.81 9.37
C VAL A 146 24.64 8.66 9.26
N PHE A 147 24.29 8.25 8.04
CA PHE A 147 23.32 7.18 7.79
C PHE A 147 23.96 5.80 7.55
N ALA A 148 25.28 5.69 7.60
CA ALA A 148 25.98 4.43 7.40
C ALA A 148 25.71 3.44 8.55
N THR A 149 25.61 2.16 8.21
CA THR A 149 25.40 1.07 9.17
C THR A 149 26.44 -0.02 8.99
N SER A 150 26.48 -1.02 9.88
CA SER A 150 27.35 -2.20 9.71
C SER A 150 27.12 -2.90 8.38
N ASP A 151 25.89 -2.85 7.87
CA ASP A 151 25.46 -3.60 6.69
C ASP A 151 25.82 -2.88 5.38
N THR A 152 26.00 -1.56 5.44
CA THR A 152 26.32 -0.70 4.29
C THR A 152 27.77 -0.21 4.27
N GLY A 153 28.54 -0.51 5.32
CA GLY A 153 29.95 -0.14 5.41
C GLY A 153 30.17 1.37 5.37
N ALA A 154 30.79 1.86 4.29
CA ALA A 154 31.06 3.29 4.11
C ALA A 154 29.92 4.06 3.40
N GLN A 155 28.95 3.33 2.85
CA GLN A 155 27.80 3.91 2.15
C GLN A 155 26.71 4.24 3.18
N GLY A 156 25.94 5.29 2.92
CA GLY A 156 24.75 5.58 3.71
C GLY A 156 23.69 4.49 3.51
N ARG A 157 22.77 4.32 4.46
CA ARG A 157 21.65 3.39 4.32
C ARG A 157 20.39 4.13 3.94
N LEU A 158 19.73 3.70 2.87
CA LEU A 158 18.32 3.97 2.61
C LEU A 158 17.52 2.75 3.10
N LEU A 159 16.72 2.94 4.14
CA LEU A 159 15.81 1.91 4.63
C LEU A 159 14.58 1.85 3.73
N GLU A 160 14.36 0.70 3.12
CA GLU A 160 13.17 0.37 2.33
C GLU A 160 12.37 -0.74 3.00
N PHE A 161 11.08 -0.82 2.69
CA PHE A 161 10.19 -1.75 3.41
C PHE A 161 10.21 -3.14 2.77
N THR A 162 9.85 -3.26 1.50
CA THR A 162 9.89 -4.54 0.78
C THR A 162 10.29 -4.33 -0.67
N ALA A 163 11.07 -5.26 -1.22
CA ALA A 163 11.45 -5.24 -2.63
C ALA A 163 10.29 -5.61 -3.57
N ALA A 164 9.14 -6.03 -3.01
CA ALA A 164 7.95 -6.36 -3.77
C ALA A 164 7.21 -5.11 -4.30
N TRP A 165 7.43 -3.95 -3.68
CA TRP A 165 6.84 -2.69 -4.12
C TRP A 165 7.80 -1.99 -5.08
N ASP A 166 7.31 -1.63 -6.26
CA ASP A 166 8.17 -1.21 -7.36
C ASP A 166 8.57 0.27 -7.31
N THR A 167 9.24 0.66 -6.22
CA THR A 167 9.63 2.05 -5.95
C THR A 167 10.90 2.48 -6.70
N LYS A 168 11.63 1.52 -7.30
CA LYS A 168 12.92 1.68 -8.00
C LYS A 168 13.99 2.41 -7.17
N PRO A 169 14.23 2.00 -5.91
CA PRO A 169 15.07 2.78 -5.00
C PRO A 169 16.55 2.73 -5.41
N GLU A 170 17.05 1.59 -5.90
CA GLU A 170 18.43 1.49 -6.40
C GLU A 170 18.67 2.36 -7.64
N GLU A 171 17.78 2.32 -8.63
CA GLU A 171 17.91 3.11 -9.85
C GLU A 171 17.82 4.61 -9.56
N ARG A 172 16.96 5.01 -8.61
CA ARG A 172 16.88 6.40 -8.14
C ARG A 172 18.18 6.83 -7.45
N LEU A 173 18.73 6.03 -6.55
CA LEU A 173 20.01 6.33 -5.91
C LEU A 173 21.15 6.47 -6.93
N GLU A 174 21.22 5.57 -7.92
CA GLU A 174 22.20 5.63 -9.01
C GLU A 174 22.03 6.92 -9.83
N ALA A 175 20.79 7.24 -10.24
CA ALA A 175 20.50 8.41 -11.05
C ALA A 175 20.76 9.75 -10.32
N PHE A 176 20.58 9.78 -8.99
CA PHE A 176 20.97 10.91 -8.16
C PHE A 176 22.46 10.95 -7.83
N GLY A 177 23.22 9.90 -8.16
CA GLY A 177 24.62 9.76 -7.77
C GLY A 177 24.82 9.70 -6.25
N ALA A 178 23.82 9.19 -5.52
CA ALA A 178 23.85 9.07 -4.08
C ALA A 178 24.63 7.81 -3.66
N ASP A 179 25.68 7.99 -2.86
CA ASP A 179 26.54 6.91 -2.33
C ASP A 179 25.89 6.24 -1.12
N TYR A 180 24.76 5.60 -1.38
CA TYR A 180 23.91 4.90 -0.44
C TYR A 180 23.60 3.51 -0.95
N GLN A 181 23.26 2.62 -0.03
CA GLN A 181 22.78 1.28 -0.32
C GLN A 181 21.35 1.13 0.21
N VAL A 182 20.49 0.52 -0.61
CA VAL A 182 19.14 0.14 -0.21
C VAL A 182 19.22 -1.09 0.71
N VAL A 183 18.51 -1.02 1.83
CA VAL A 183 18.33 -2.15 2.74
C VAL A 183 16.84 -2.36 2.93
N PHE A 184 16.33 -3.49 2.42
CA PHE A 184 14.94 -3.89 2.60
C PHE A 184 14.72 -4.54 3.96
N ALA A 185 13.74 -4.05 4.71
CA ALA A 185 13.33 -4.65 5.98
C ALA A 185 12.54 -5.96 5.82
N GLY A 186 11.91 -6.15 4.66
CA GLY A 186 11.11 -7.32 4.29
C GLY A 186 9.59 -7.14 4.41
N SER A 187 9.11 -6.11 5.12
CA SER A 187 7.69 -5.75 5.23
C SER A 187 7.52 -4.33 5.78
N GLU A 188 6.32 -3.77 5.70
CA GLU A 188 5.96 -2.51 6.37
C GLU A 188 6.27 -2.55 7.86
N GLY A 189 5.77 -3.58 8.56
CA GLY A 189 5.95 -3.72 10.01
C GLY A 189 7.42 -3.81 10.42
N ALA A 190 8.25 -4.52 9.66
CA ALA A 190 9.68 -4.61 9.92
C ALA A 190 10.40 -3.27 9.66
N GLY A 191 10.01 -2.54 8.61
CA GLY A 191 10.53 -1.22 8.30
C GLY A 191 10.19 -0.21 9.39
N LEU A 192 8.90 -0.12 9.77
CA LEU A 192 8.42 0.76 10.83
C LEU A 192 9.00 0.41 12.20
N ALA A 193 9.26 -0.87 12.49
CA ALA A 193 9.97 -1.27 13.70
C ALA A 193 11.42 -0.76 13.73
N GLN A 194 12.12 -0.75 12.59
CA GLN A 194 13.46 -0.17 12.52
C GLN A 194 13.43 1.37 12.65
N VAL A 195 12.44 2.04 12.04
CA VAL A 195 12.22 3.48 12.22
C VAL A 195 11.92 3.81 13.68
N ASP A 196 11.03 3.07 14.34
CA ASP A 196 10.72 3.24 15.76
C ASP A 196 11.98 3.06 16.62
N ALA A 197 12.74 2.00 16.38
CA ALA A 197 13.94 1.73 17.16
C ALA A 197 14.99 2.84 17.02
N ALA A 198 15.20 3.36 15.80
CA ALA A 198 16.07 4.51 15.55
C ALA A 198 15.53 5.77 16.23
N PHE A 199 14.22 6.02 16.10
CA PHE A 199 13.53 7.13 16.74
C PHE A 199 13.73 7.12 18.25
N GLN A 200 13.49 5.99 18.93
CA GLN A 200 13.65 5.85 20.39
C GLN A 200 15.09 6.11 20.85
N ARG A 201 16.08 5.67 20.05
CA ARG A 201 17.51 5.89 20.34
C ARG A 201 18.03 7.28 19.93
N GLY A 202 17.24 8.06 19.22
CA GLY A 202 17.69 9.34 18.65
C GLY A 202 18.73 9.15 17.54
N GLU A 203 18.76 7.98 16.91
CA GLU A 203 19.69 7.65 15.83
C GLU A 203 19.14 8.16 14.49
N PRO A 204 20.01 8.59 13.56
CA PRO A 204 19.57 9.00 12.23
C PRO A 204 19.07 7.80 11.41
N VAL A 205 17.95 7.99 10.72
CA VAL A 205 17.40 7.03 9.74
C VAL A 205 16.89 7.80 8.54
N LEU A 206 17.33 7.39 7.35
CA LEU A 206 16.75 7.78 6.06
C LEU A 206 15.87 6.61 5.60
N THR A 207 14.59 6.85 5.40
CA THR A 207 13.61 5.81 5.07
C THR A 207 12.72 6.23 3.93
N TYR A 208 12.32 5.26 3.11
CA TYR A 208 11.14 5.38 2.27
C TYR A 208 9.87 5.41 3.13
N LEU A 209 8.87 6.20 2.71
CA LEU A 209 7.49 6.16 3.21
C LEU A 209 6.54 6.83 2.20
N TRP A 210 5.24 6.73 2.46
CA TRP A 210 4.19 7.45 1.74
C TRP A 210 3.31 8.29 2.68
N GLU A 211 2.58 9.24 2.12
CA GLU A 211 1.44 9.92 2.72
C GLU A 211 0.17 9.46 1.97
N PRO A 212 -0.97 9.26 2.65
CA PRO A 212 -1.19 9.43 4.08
C PRO A 212 -0.59 8.28 4.89
N HIS A 213 0.02 8.58 6.04
CA HIS A 213 0.50 7.57 6.97
C HIS A 213 0.66 8.11 8.39
N TRP A 214 0.28 7.32 9.41
CA TRP A 214 0.36 7.71 10.82
C TRP A 214 1.79 8.02 11.31
N ALA A 215 2.78 7.37 10.71
CA ALA A 215 4.18 7.49 11.11
C ALA A 215 4.74 8.92 10.93
N HIS A 216 4.16 9.73 10.03
CA HIS A 216 4.52 11.14 9.89
C HIS A 216 4.24 11.91 11.18
N ALA A 217 3.06 11.69 11.78
CA ALA A 217 2.68 12.32 13.03
C ALA A 217 3.50 11.79 14.22
N LYS A 218 3.71 10.47 14.31
CA LYS A 218 4.44 9.87 15.44
C LYS A 218 5.92 10.25 15.47
N TYR A 219 6.59 10.24 14.31
CA TYR A 219 8.04 10.44 14.24
C TYR A 219 8.45 11.84 13.78
N ASN A 220 7.47 12.71 13.51
CA ASN A 220 7.67 14.06 12.97
C ASN A 220 8.61 14.03 11.76
N LEU A 221 8.22 13.27 10.74
CA LEU A 221 9.06 13.02 9.57
C LEU A 221 9.15 14.28 8.69
N VAL A 222 10.33 14.49 8.11
CA VAL A 222 10.63 15.56 7.16
C VAL A 222 11.02 14.90 5.84
N GLN A 223 10.31 15.26 4.77
CA GLN A 223 10.59 14.76 3.43
C GLN A 223 11.89 15.36 2.91
N ILE A 224 12.72 14.53 2.27
CA ILE A 224 13.88 14.95 1.50
C ILE A 224 13.40 15.40 0.12
N GLU A 225 13.69 16.65 -0.22
CA GLU A 225 13.28 17.25 -1.48
C GLU A 225 13.92 16.51 -2.67
N MET A 226 13.07 16.22 -3.67
CA MET A 226 13.44 15.62 -4.94
C MET A 226 12.99 16.53 -6.08
N PRO A 227 13.61 16.47 -7.28
CA PRO A 227 13.05 17.12 -8.46
C PRO A 227 11.62 16.66 -8.71
N GLU A 228 10.74 17.53 -9.20
CA GLU A 228 9.35 17.16 -9.47
C GLU A 228 9.26 15.99 -10.48
N TRP A 229 8.28 15.12 -10.31
CA TRP A 229 8.00 14.06 -11.26
C TRP A 229 7.46 14.62 -12.58
N THR A 230 7.91 14.09 -13.72
CA THR A 230 7.41 14.39 -15.06
C THR A 230 7.06 13.10 -15.80
N SER A 231 6.42 13.19 -16.97
CA SER A 231 6.12 12.00 -17.78
C SER A 231 7.35 11.24 -18.28
N ASP A 232 8.54 11.87 -18.28
CA ASP A 232 9.79 11.21 -18.67
C ASP A 232 10.33 10.33 -17.52
N CYS A 233 9.82 10.53 -16.30
CA CYS A 233 10.19 9.81 -15.10
C CYS A 233 9.46 8.49 -14.95
N TYR A 234 10.11 7.51 -14.31
CA TYR A 234 9.48 6.26 -13.92
C TYR A 234 8.21 6.51 -13.07
N PRO A 235 7.08 5.83 -13.35
CA PRO A 235 6.89 4.81 -14.38
C PRO A 235 6.38 5.31 -15.75
N GLY A 236 6.19 6.62 -15.94
CA GLY A 236 5.75 7.18 -17.23
C GLY A 236 6.81 7.11 -18.33
N GLY A 237 8.07 7.22 -17.94
CA GLY A 237 9.25 7.06 -18.79
C GLY A 237 10.35 6.27 -18.09
N SER A 238 11.61 6.53 -18.45
CA SER A 238 12.77 5.76 -17.99
C SER A 238 13.75 6.56 -17.13
N ASP A 239 13.44 7.82 -16.82
CA ASP A 239 14.28 8.64 -15.96
C ASP A 239 13.99 8.34 -14.48
N TYR A 240 15.05 8.28 -13.66
CA TYR A 240 14.95 8.01 -12.22
C TYR A 240 15.47 9.16 -11.36
N ASN A 241 15.92 10.27 -11.97
CA ASN A 241 16.48 11.45 -11.29
C ASN A 241 15.42 12.48 -10.89
N CYS A 242 14.28 12.00 -10.43
CA CYS A 242 13.11 12.79 -10.05
C CYS A 242 12.37 12.11 -8.89
N GLY A 243 11.41 12.81 -8.32
CA GLY A 243 10.53 12.32 -7.27
C GLY A 243 9.56 11.26 -7.78
N PHE A 244 8.53 11.04 -6.98
CA PHE A 244 7.47 10.07 -7.26
C PHE A 244 6.24 10.79 -7.84
N PRO A 245 5.44 10.13 -8.67
CA PRO A 245 4.14 10.67 -9.06
C PRO A 245 3.18 10.66 -7.85
N SER A 246 2.21 11.57 -7.88
CA SER A 246 1.03 11.49 -7.02
C SER A 246 0.13 10.35 -7.50
N ASP A 247 -0.22 9.43 -6.61
CA ASP A 247 -1.06 8.28 -6.93
C ASP A 247 -2.50 8.50 -6.48
N VAL A 248 -3.41 8.53 -7.45
CA VAL A 248 -4.84 8.35 -7.15
C VAL A 248 -5.11 6.85 -7.02
N VAL A 249 -5.14 6.37 -5.78
CA VAL A 249 -5.28 4.95 -5.46
C VAL A 249 -6.60 4.42 -6.02
N ALA A 250 -6.50 3.33 -6.78
CA ALA A 250 -7.60 2.79 -7.56
C ALA A 250 -8.15 1.49 -6.96
N LYS A 251 -9.44 1.28 -7.19
CA LYS A 251 -10.11 0.01 -6.94
C LYS A 251 -9.99 -0.88 -8.17
N LEU A 252 -9.64 -2.14 -7.96
CA LEU A 252 -9.61 -3.16 -9.01
C LEU A 252 -10.63 -4.27 -8.70
N ALA A 253 -11.24 -4.82 -9.74
CA ALA A 253 -12.20 -5.90 -9.63
C ALA A 253 -12.04 -6.96 -10.70
N TRP A 254 -12.44 -8.17 -10.35
CA TRP A 254 -12.70 -9.23 -11.32
C TRP A 254 -13.86 -8.80 -12.24
N PRO A 255 -13.74 -8.92 -13.58
CA PRO A 255 -14.78 -8.46 -14.50
C PRO A 255 -16.17 -9.10 -14.30
N GLY A 256 -16.24 -10.33 -13.78
CA GLY A 256 -17.52 -10.99 -13.51
C GLY A 256 -18.21 -10.55 -12.21
N LEU A 257 -17.58 -9.69 -11.40
CA LEU A 257 -18.14 -9.21 -10.12
C LEU A 257 -19.53 -8.60 -10.31
N LYS A 258 -19.73 -7.86 -11.42
CA LYS A 258 -21.01 -7.22 -11.76
C LYS A 258 -22.13 -8.23 -12.03
N ASP A 259 -21.81 -9.36 -12.63
CA ASP A 259 -22.79 -10.36 -13.04
C ASP A 259 -23.10 -11.32 -11.88
N GLU A 260 -22.11 -11.68 -11.07
CA GLU A 260 -22.29 -12.60 -9.93
C GLU A 260 -22.74 -11.92 -8.63
N PHE A 261 -22.26 -10.69 -8.36
CA PHE A 261 -22.59 -9.93 -7.14
C PHE A 261 -23.02 -8.49 -7.48
N PRO A 262 -24.15 -8.28 -8.19
CA PRO A 262 -24.54 -6.98 -8.71
C PRO A 262 -24.73 -5.90 -7.62
N GLU A 263 -25.26 -6.27 -6.46
CA GLU A 263 -25.45 -5.34 -5.33
C GLU A 263 -24.11 -4.93 -4.70
N ALA A 264 -23.23 -5.90 -4.44
CA ALA A 264 -21.86 -5.63 -3.98
C ALA A 264 -21.08 -4.78 -5.00
N TYR A 265 -21.22 -5.07 -6.30
CA TYR A 265 -20.59 -4.29 -7.36
C TYR A 265 -21.03 -2.82 -7.33
N GLU A 266 -22.34 -2.55 -7.19
CA GLU A 266 -22.85 -1.18 -7.10
C GLU A 266 -22.28 -0.45 -5.87
N PHE A 267 -22.27 -1.11 -4.72
CA PHE A 267 -21.69 -0.58 -3.50
C PHE A 267 -20.18 -0.30 -3.66
N LEU A 268 -19.39 -1.29 -4.06
CA LEU A 268 -17.93 -1.20 -4.20
C LEU A 268 -17.52 -0.16 -5.26
N SER A 269 -18.31 0.02 -6.33
CA SER A 269 -18.10 1.09 -7.31
C SER A 269 -18.19 2.48 -6.68
N ARG A 270 -19.05 2.66 -5.67
CA ARG A 270 -19.26 3.94 -4.97
C ARG A 270 -18.46 4.07 -3.69
N PHE A 271 -18.00 2.96 -3.13
CA PHE A 271 -17.23 2.93 -1.90
C PHE A 271 -15.99 3.80 -2.04
N GLN A 272 -15.83 4.72 -1.09
CA GLN A 272 -14.67 5.57 -0.95
C GLN A 272 -14.32 5.73 0.53
N MET A 273 -13.04 5.85 0.81
CA MET A 273 -12.50 6.23 2.10
C MET A 273 -11.45 7.32 1.90
N THR A 274 -11.50 8.34 2.73
CA THR A 274 -10.55 9.47 2.68
C THR A 274 -9.25 9.14 3.41
N ASN A 275 -8.18 9.87 3.07
CA ASN A 275 -6.90 9.84 3.78
C ASN A 275 -7.07 9.99 5.31
N ASP A 276 -7.89 10.95 5.76
CA ASP A 276 -8.12 11.23 7.18
C ASP A 276 -8.77 10.05 7.90
N GLN A 277 -9.81 9.46 7.29
CA GLN A 277 -10.50 8.29 7.85
C GLN A 277 -9.56 7.09 7.96
N GLN A 278 -8.75 6.83 6.93
CA GLN A 278 -7.81 5.72 6.95
C GLN A 278 -6.76 5.92 8.06
N ASN A 279 -6.16 7.12 8.12
CA ASN A 279 -5.13 7.44 9.10
C ASN A 279 -5.62 7.34 10.54
N GLU A 280 -6.82 7.87 10.83
CA GLU A 280 -7.38 7.83 12.19
C GLU A 280 -7.54 6.39 12.67
N ILE A 281 -8.05 5.50 11.82
CA ILE A 281 -8.25 4.09 12.17
C ILE A 281 -6.91 3.37 12.31
N VAL A 282 -5.99 3.53 11.35
CA VAL A 282 -4.67 2.86 11.41
C VAL A 282 -3.89 3.31 12.65
N LEU A 283 -3.91 4.62 12.97
CA LEU A 283 -3.27 5.14 14.18
C LEU A 283 -3.87 4.51 15.43
N ASN A 284 -5.19 4.44 15.53
CA ASN A 284 -5.86 3.83 16.68
C ASN A 284 -5.50 2.35 16.84
N LEU A 285 -5.44 1.59 15.75
CA LEU A 285 -5.05 0.18 15.80
C LEU A 285 -3.58 0.02 16.22
N THR A 286 -2.70 0.89 15.73
CA THR A 286 -1.26 0.89 16.06
C THR A 286 -1.02 1.25 17.53
N GLU A 287 -1.70 2.26 18.07
CA GLU A 287 -1.54 2.68 19.47
C GLU A 287 -2.08 1.67 20.49
N ASN A 288 -3.02 0.83 20.07
CA ASN A 288 -3.65 -0.19 20.92
C ASN A 288 -3.06 -1.60 20.73
N ASP A 289 -1.92 -1.74 20.03
CA ASP A 289 -1.29 -3.03 19.73
C ASP A 289 -2.24 -4.04 19.05
N LEU A 290 -3.13 -3.54 18.17
CA LEU A 290 -4.14 -4.33 17.46
C LEU A 290 -3.73 -4.74 16.04
N THR A 291 -2.51 -4.38 15.62
CA THR A 291 -1.88 -4.77 14.34
C THR A 291 -0.61 -5.56 14.58
#